data_AF-A0A498QCA7-F1
#
_entry.id   AF-A0A498QCA7-F1
#
_cell.length_a   1.000
_cell.length_b   1.000
_cell.length_c   1.000
_cell.angle_alpha   90.00
_cell.angle_beta   90.00
_cell.angle_gamma   90.00
#
_symmetry.space_group_name_H-M   'P 1'
#
loop_
_entity.id
_entity.type
_entity.pdbx_description
1 polymer ?
#
loop_
_entity_poly.entity_id
_entity_poly.type
_entity_poly.pdbx_seq_one_letter_code
_entity_poly.pdbx_strand_id
1 'polypeptide(L)' 'MAKLIYSAIGSLDGYIEDAQGNFDWAAPDDELHAFVNDLEWPIGTYLYGRGGCTRRWCSGRPRLPAPINPR' A
#
# COMPACT_ATOMS: atom_id res chain seq x y z
N MET A 1 16.67 14.20 9.06
CA MET A 1 15.51 13.70 9.81
C MET A 1 14.63 12.90 8.86
N ALA A 2 14.09 11.77 9.30
CA ALA A 2 13.13 11.00 8.51
C ALA A 2 11.74 11.68 8.54
N LYS A 3 10.97 11.57 7.46
CA LYS A 3 9.60 12.08 7.36
C LYS A 3 8.62 10.94 7.67
N LEU A 4 7.72 11.16 8.61
CA LEU A 4 6.58 10.27 8.82
C LEU A 4 5.47 10.66 7.85
N ILE A 5 5.04 9.71 7.02
CA ILE A 5 4.00 9.90 6.01
C ILE A 5 2.83 9.02 6.41
N TYR A 6 1.65 9.62 6.58
CA TYR A 6 0.40 8.89 6.77
C TYR A 6 -0.31 8.80 5.42
N SER A 7 -0.54 7.57 4.96
CA SER A 7 -1.24 7.27 3.72
C SER A 7 -2.27 6.18 4.02
N ALA A 8 -3.49 6.37 3.53
CA ALA A 8 -4.59 5.40 3.65
C ALA A 8 -5.55 5.60 2.48
N ILE A 9 -6.17 4.51 2.02
CA ILE A 9 -7.34 4.60 1.14
C ILE A 9 -8.58 4.85 2.01
N GLY A 10 -9.41 5.78 1.58
CA GLY A 10 -10.68 6.10 2.23
C GLY A 10 -11.70 6.61 1.23
N SER A 11 -12.95 6.62 1.64
CA SER A 11 -14.07 7.13 0.86
C SER A 11 -14.04 8.65 0.81
N LEU A 12 -14.78 9.24 -0.14
CA LEU A 12 -14.89 10.69 -0.26
C LEU A 12 -15.47 11.36 1.00
N ASP A 13 -16.35 10.65 1.70
CA ASP A 13 -17.00 11.06 2.94
C ASP A 13 -16.19 10.69 4.21
N GLY A 14 -14.96 10.16 4.06
CA GLY A 14 -13.98 10.02 5.14
C GLY A 14 -14.01 8.70 5.91
N TYR A 15 -14.63 7.67 5.36
CA TYR A 15 -14.67 6.33 5.94
C TYR A 15 -13.55 5.46 5.38
N ILE A 16 -12.93 4.65 6.25
CA ILE A 16 -11.88 3.70 5.85
C ILE A 16 -12.48 2.29 5.75
N GLU A 17 -13.41 1.93 6.63
CA GLU A 17 -14.10 0.63 6.64
C GLU A 17 -15.60 0.84 6.39
N ASP A 18 -16.28 -0.18 5.86
CA ASP A 18 -17.75 -0.22 5.84
C ASP A 18 -18.32 -0.47 7.24
N ALA A 19 -19.65 -0.48 7.36
CA ALA A 19 -20.34 -0.70 8.64
C ALA A 19 -20.10 -2.08 9.27
N GLN A 20 -19.54 -3.03 8.52
CA GLN A 20 -19.22 -4.40 8.94
C GLN A 20 -17.70 -4.59 9.13
N GLY A 21 -16.88 -3.56 8.92
CA GLY A 21 -15.42 -3.63 9.01
C GLY A 21 -14.73 -4.18 7.77
N ASN A 22 -15.40 -4.24 6.61
CA ASN A 22 -14.79 -4.64 5.35
C ASN A 22 -14.32 -3.43 4.53
N PHE A 23 -13.40 -3.73 3.62
CA PHE A 23 -12.73 -2.77 2.74
C PHE A 23 -12.92 -3.10 1.26
N ASP A 24 -13.75 -4.08 0.93
CA ASP A 24 -13.87 -4.60 -0.44
C ASP A 24 -14.39 -3.54 -1.42
N TRP A 25 -15.16 -2.57 -0.92
CA TRP A 25 -15.63 -1.41 -1.70
C TRP A 25 -14.51 -0.47 -2.12
N ALA A 26 -13.36 -0.50 -1.43
CA ALA A 26 -12.21 0.36 -1.66
C ALA A 26 -11.08 -0.34 -2.44
N ALA A 27 -11.32 -1.56 -2.93
CA ALA A 27 -10.32 -2.31 -3.67
C ALA A 27 -9.94 -1.59 -4.98
N PRO A 28 -8.68 -1.14 -5.14
CA PRO A 28 -8.24 -0.49 -6.36
C PRO A 28 -8.14 -1.49 -7.51
N ASP A 29 -8.24 -1.01 -8.74
CA ASP A 29 -7.86 -1.79 -9.91
C ASP A 29 -6.34 -2.09 -9.92
N ASP A 30 -5.92 -3.02 -10.77
CA ASP A 30 -4.53 -3.50 -10.80
C ASP A 30 -3.53 -2.42 -11.25
N GLU A 31 -3.95 -1.46 -12.09
CA GLU A 31 -3.08 -0.36 -12.57
C GLU A 31 -2.84 0.66 -11.45
N LEU A 32 -3.90 1.06 -10.76
CA LEU A 32 -3.83 1.95 -9.60
C LEU A 32 -3.03 1.32 -8.47
N HIS A 33 -3.22 0.01 -8.22
CA HIS A 33 -2.42 -0.70 -7.24
C HIS A 33 -0.93 -0.71 -7.59
N ALA A 34 -0.57 -0.90 -8.87
CA ALA A 34 0.82 -0.83 -9.31
C ALA A 34 1.43 0.57 -9.12
N PHE A 35 0.70 1.62 -9.46
CA PHE A 35 1.13 3.00 -9.25
C PHE A 35 1.38 3.31 -7.77
N VAL A 36 0.50 2.86 -6.87
CA VAL A 36 0.69 3.04 -5.42
C VAL A 36 1.93 2.29 -4.91
N ASN A 37 2.19 1.07 -5.41
CA ASN A 37 3.40 0.33 -5.06
C ASN A 37 4.69 1.09 -5.46
N ASP A 38 4.71 1.74 -6.63
CA ASP A 38 5.85 2.54 -7.06
C ASP A 38 6.05 3.78 -6.15
N LEU A 39 4.96 4.37 -5.65
CA LEU A 39 5.02 5.48 -4.67
C LEU A 39 5.50 5.03 -3.29
N GLU A 40 5.14 3.82 -2.87
CA GLU A 40 5.49 3.26 -1.57
C GLU A 40 6.89 2.61 -1.55
N TRP A 41 7.46 2.28 -2.72
CA TRP A 41 8.80 1.72 -2.87
C TRP A 41 9.92 2.38 -2.04
N PRO A 42 10.05 3.72 -1.96
CA PRO A 42 11.10 4.36 -1.16
C PRO A 42 10.86 4.28 0.37
N ILE A 43 9.72 3.79 0.83
CA ILE A 43 9.38 3.71 2.26
C ILE A 43 10.03 2.47 2.88
N GLY A 44 11.03 2.70 3.72
CA GLY A 44 11.78 1.61 4.39
C GLY A 44 11.14 1.07 5.68
N THR A 45 10.07 1.69 6.19
CA THR A 45 9.42 1.25 7.44
C THR A 45 7.92 1.55 7.40
N TYR A 46 7.11 0.53 7.65
CA TYR A 46 5.67 0.63 7.73
C TYR A 46 5.21 0.44 9.17
N LEU A 47 4.33 1.32 9.63
CA LEU A 47 3.68 1.20 10.92
C LEU A 47 2.19 0.93 10.69
N TYR A 48 1.77 -0.25 11.08
CA TYR A 48 0.40 -0.71 10.89
C TYR A 48 -0.32 -0.88 12.22
N GLY A 49 -1.62 -0.56 12.23
CA GLY A 49 -2.51 -0.85 13.36
C GLY A 49 -2.88 -2.34 13.42
N ARG A 50 -3.42 -2.77 14.55
CA ARG A 50 -3.78 -4.19 14.82
C ARG A 50 -4.78 -4.79 13.83
N GLY A 51 -5.55 -3.95 13.12
CA GLY A 51 -6.51 -4.36 12.09
C GLY A 51 -6.04 -4.15 10.63
N GLY A 52 -4.83 -3.61 10.40
CA GLY A 52 -4.45 -3.08 9.08
C GLY A 52 -3.17 -3.66 8.47
N CYS A 53 -3.24 -4.80 7.80
CA CYS A 53 -2.65 -5.05 6.46
C CYS A 53 -3.27 -6.36 6.00
N THR A 54 -4.11 -6.32 4.96
CA THR A 54 -4.51 -7.57 4.30
C THR A 54 -3.36 -8.04 3.42
N ARG A 55 -3.26 -9.35 3.21
CA ARG A 55 -2.19 -9.97 2.44
C ARG A 55 -2.07 -9.38 1.03
N ARG A 56 -3.11 -8.77 0.47
CA ARG A 56 -3.16 -8.28 -0.93
C ARG A 56 -2.32 -7.03 -1.18
N TRP A 57 -2.39 -6.02 -0.30
CA TRP A 57 -1.51 -4.85 -0.34
C TRP A 57 -0.05 -5.26 -0.11
N CYS A 58 0.16 -6.14 0.86
CA CYS A 58 1.45 -6.72 1.17
C CYS A 58 1.92 -7.78 0.10
N SER A 59 1.14 -8.08 -0.97
CA SER A 59 1.43 -9.16 -1.95
C SER A 59 1.99 -8.73 -3.30
N GLY A 60 2.27 -7.45 -3.51
CA GLY A 60 3.10 -7.01 -4.63
C GLY A 60 4.49 -7.64 -4.52
N ARG A 61 4.67 -8.85 -5.06
CA ARG A 61 6.01 -9.44 -5.18
C ARG A 61 6.86 -8.47 -5.98
N PRO A 62 8.13 -8.25 -5.56
CA PRO A 62 8.99 -7.26 -6.18
C PRO A 62 9.13 -7.59 -7.67
N ARG A 63 8.98 -6.59 -8.55
CA ARG A 63 9.81 -6.62 -9.76
C ARG A 63 11.23 -6.81 -9.24
N LEU A 64 11.80 -7.99 -9.50
CA LEU A 64 13.18 -8.28 -9.18
C LEU A 64 14.01 -7.08 -9.63
N PRO A 65 14.95 -6.56 -8.81
CA PRO A 65 15.86 -5.55 -9.31
C PRO A 65 16.51 -6.15 -10.56
N ALA A 66 16.48 -5.39 -11.68
CA ALA A 66 17.35 -5.69 -12.80
C ALA A 66 18.75 -5.95 -12.21
N PRO A 67 19.45 -7.02 -12.63
CA PRO A 67 20.69 -7.42 -12.00
C PRO A 67 21.59 -6.20 -11.91
N ILE A 68 22.05 -5.92 -10.70
CA ILE A 68 23.05 -4.88 -10.42
C ILE A 68 24.21 -5.22 -11.35
N ASN A 69 24.37 -4.42 -12.40
CA ASN A 69 25.39 -4.62 -13.42
C ASN A 69 26.76 -4.72 -12.72
N PRO A 70 27.48 -5.84 -12.85
CA PRO A 70 28.85 -5.93 -12.36
C PRO A 70 29.77 -5.38 -13.45
N ARG A 71 29.86 -4.05 -13.53
CA ARG A 71 30.95 -3.35 -14.22
C ARG A 71 31.33 -2.11 -13.43
#